data_AF-A0A929E117-F1
#
_entry.id   AF-A0A929E117-F1
#
_cell.length_a   1.000
_cell.length_b   1.000
_cell.length_c   1.000
_cell.angle_alpha   90.00
_cell.angle_beta   90.00
_cell.angle_gamma   90.00
#
_symmetry.space_group_name_H-M   'P 1'
#
loop_
_entity.id
_entity.type
_entity.pdbx_description
1 polymer ?
#
loop_
_entity_poly.entity_id
_entity_poly.type
_entity_poly.pdbx_seq_one_letter_code
_entity_poly.pdbx_strand_id
1 'polypeptide(L)'
;MNPPEINEIITTKKALKLCRHFGLEYLIDPIESDPEKYKDWKFDGCSGLPDEAMGFFTGCDWKDITYKCCLPHDLCYAYGDPGNDIERERVDIKFYSDLVTKAGMKKRCAHAFLAGVRIGGAEEFGLSFSWGFAYK
;
A
#
# COMPACT_ATOMS: atom_id res chain seq x y z
N MET A 1 -8.58 10.96 11.50
CA MET A 1 -8.31 9.55 11.84
C MET A 1 -6.83 9.46 12.18
N ASN A 2 -6.44 8.76 13.24
CA ASN A 2 -5.02 8.53 13.50
C ASN A 2 -4.52 7.39 12.60
N PRO A 3 -3.33 7.51 11.99
CA PRO A 3 -2.75 6.43 11.21
C PRO A 3 -2.50 5.19 12.09
N PRO A 4 -2.51 3.98 11.52
CA PRO A 4 -2.13 2.77 12.23
C PRO A 4 -0.67 2.85 12.70
N GLU A 5 -0.37 2.23 13.83
CA GLU A 5 1.03 2.00 14.22
C GLU A 5 1.65 0.88 13.37
N ILE A 6 2.96 0.93 13.14
CA ILE A 6 3.67 -0.18 12.50
C ILE A 6 3.55 -1.42 13.40
N ASN A 7 3.29 -2.56 12.77
CA ASN A 7 2.89 -3.84 13.35
C ASN A 7 1.44 -3.90 13.88
N GLU A 8 0.64 -2.86 13.72
CA GLU A 8 -0.77 -2.93 14.09
C GLU A 8 -1.55 -3.81 13.09
N ILE A 9 -2.53 -4.56 13.61
CA ILE A 9 -3.44 -5.36 12.81
C ILE A 9 -4.52 -4.48 12.17
N ILE A 10 -4.66 -4.60 10.86
CA ILE A 10 -5.68 -3.95 10.05
C ILE A 10 -6.80 -4.95 9.80
N THR A 11 -7.93 -4.72 10.47
CA THR A 11 -9.20 -5.41 10.21
C THR A 11 -9.95 -4.76 9.06
N THR A 12 -10.90 -5.46 8.44
CA THR A 12 -11.80 -4.87 7.42
C THR A 12 -12.48 -3.59 7.90
N LYS A 13 -12.95 -3.56 9.16
CA LYS A 13 -13.52 -2.37 9.78
C LYS A 13 -12.55 -1.19 9.83
N LYS A 14 -11.26 -1.45 10.06
CA LYS A 14 -10.23 -0.40 10.07
C LYS A 14 -9.86 0.00 8.65
N ALA A 15 -9.71 -0.95 7.74
CA ALA A 15 -9.47 -0.71 6.32
C ALA A 15 -10.54 0.21 5.72
N LEU A 16 -11.83 -0.03 5.97
CA LEU A 16 -12.92 0.83 5.48
C LEU A 16 -12.77 2.29 5.92
N LYS A 17 -12.36 2.52 7.17
CA LYS A 17 -12.09 3.89 7.65
C LYS A 17 -10.88 4.51 6.94
N LEU A 18 -9.83 3.72 6.69
CA LEU A 18 -8.65 4.18 5.96
C LEU A 18 -8.97 4.45 4.48
N CYS A 19 -9.73 3.58 3.81
CA CYS A 19 -10.17 3.79 2.43
C CYS A 19 -10.95 5.11 2.28
N ARG A 20 -11.89 5.39 3.21
CA ARG A 20 -12.59 6.69 3.25
C ARG A 20 -11.65 7.87 3.50
N HIS A 21 -10.62 7.68 4.31
CA HIS A 21 -9.63 8.73 4.57
C HIS A 21 -8.76 9.04 3.34
N PHE A 22 -8.41 8.03 2.56
CA PHE A 22 -7.53 8.17 1.40
C PHE A 22 -8.25 8.37 0.06
N GLY A 23 -9.58 8.36 0.04
CA GLY A 23 -10.37 8.46 -1.20
C GLY A 23 -10.22 7.21 -2.08
N LEU A 24 -10.31 6.03 -1.44
CA LEU A 24 -10.28 4.72 -2.11
C LEU A 24 -11.69 4.10 -2.12
N GLU A 25 -12.70 4.88 -2.54
CA GLU A 25 -14.10 4.48 -2.49
C GLU A 25 -14.38 3.20 -3.28
N TYR A 26 -13.63 2.95 -4.36
CA TYR A 26 -13.78 1.75 -5.18
C TYR A 26 -13.46 0.43 -4.43
N LEU A 27 -12.72 0.51 -3.31
CA LEU A 27 -12.45 -0.63 -2.43
C LEU A 27 -13.53 -0.81 -1.35
N ILE A 28 -14.39 0.18 -1.11
CA ILE A 28 -15.37 0.14 -0.01
C ILE A 28 -16.45 -0.89 -0.30
N ASP A 29 -17.09 -0.83 -1.48
CA ASP A 29 -18.23 -1.68 -1.80
C ASP A 29 -17.87 -3.19 -1.75
N PRO A 30 -16.75 -3.65 -2.32
CA PRO A 30 -16.34 -5.06 -2.20
C PRO A 30 -16.13 -5.49 -0.74
N ILE A 31 -15.42 -4.68 0.06
CA ILE A 31 -15.13 -4.99 1.47
C ILE A 31 -16.41 -5.01 2.32
N GLU A 32 -17.35 -4.09 2.09
CA GLU A 32 -18.63 -4.05 2.81
C GLU A 32 -19.56 -5.20 2.39
N SER A 33 -19.51 -5.63 1.12
CA SER A 33 -20.36 -6.69 0.59
C SER A 33 -20.01 -8.08 1.12
N ASP A 34 -18.72 -8.38 1.30
CA ASP A 34 -18.23 -9.66 1.80
C ASP A 34 -16.95 -9.48 2.64
N PRO A 35 -17.07 -8.96 3.87
CA PRO A 35 -15.91 -8.75 4.73
C PRO A 35 -15.23 -10.07 5.14
N GLU A 36 -15.94 -11.19 5.09
CA GLU A 36 -15.41 -12.50 5.47
C GLU A 36 -14.51 -13.10 4.40
N LYS A 37 -14.57 -12.62 3.16
CA LYS A 37 -13.59 -12.95 2.09
C LYS A 37 -12.17 -12.54 2.44
N TYR A 38 -12.00 -11.59 3.36
CA TYR A 38 -10.72 -11.01 3.70
C TYR A 38 -10.21 -11.48 5.07
N LYS A 39 -8.91 -11.72 5.18
CA LYS A 39 -8.21 -11.93 6.46
C LYS A 39 -7.62 -10.61 6.95
N ASP A 40 -7.48 -10.51 8.27
CA ASP A 40 -6.75 -9.41 8.89
C ASP A 40 -5.27 -9.48 8.49
N TRP A 41 -4.64 -8.31 8.39
CA TRP A 41 -3.22 -8.21 8.01
C TRP A 41 -2.47 -7.23 8.89
N LYS A 42 -1.15 -7.34 8.91
CA LYS A 42 -0.28 -6.49 9.74
C LYS A 42 0.29 -5.36 8.91
N PHE A 43 0.09 -4.12 9.32
CA PHE A 43 0.73 -2.98 8.66
C PHE A 43 2.24 -2.98 8.98
N ASP A 44 3.10 -3.14 7.98
CA ASP A 44 4.54 -3.31 8.17
C ASP A 44 5.37 -2.09 7.77
N GLY A 45 4.72 -0.96 7.45
CA GLY A 45 5.39 0.29 7.08
C GLY A 45 5.51 0.38 5.57
N CYS A 46 6.73 0.59 5.05
CA CYS A 46 6.99 0.35 3.63
C CYS A 46 7.79 -0.95 3.49
N SER A 47 7.12 -2.01 3.04
CA SER A 47 7.65 -3.37 3.09
C SER A 47 9.03 -3.49 2.43
N GLY A 48 9.93 -4.24 3.07
CA GLY A 48 11.27 -4.55 2.53
C GLY A 48 12.34 -3.47 2.73
N LEU A 49 12.04 -2.35 3.39
CA LEU A 49 13.00 -1.29 3.69
C LEU A 49 12.86 -0.81 5.15
N PRO A 50 13.94 -0.80 5.95
CA PRO A 50 13.90 -0.15 7.27
C PRO A 50 13.62 1.35 7.13
N ASP A 51 12.63 1.88 7.85
CA ASP A 51 12.15 3.27 7.73
C ASP A 51 13.25 4.33 7.91
N GLU A 52 14.16 4.12 8.86
CA GLU A 52 15.29 5.02 9.14
C GLU A 52 16.31 5.05 7.99
N ALA A 53 16.52 3.90 7.34
CA ALA A 53 17.37 3.79 6.17
C ALA A 53 16.71 4.47 4.96
N MET A 54 15.40 4.38 4.85
CA MET A 54 14.62 4.99 3.78
C MET A 54 14.74 6.51 3.76
N GLY A 55 14.63 7.17 4.93
CA GLY A 55 14.85 8.62 5.03
C GLY A 55 16.25 9.04 4.59
N PHE A 56 17.27 8.29 4.99
CA PHE A 56 18.66 8.54 4.58
C PHE A 56 18.88 8.38 3.06
N PHE A 57 18.40 7.28 2.46
CA PHE A 57 18.65 6.99 1.05
C PHE A 57 17.83 7.87 0.09
N THR A 58 16.64 8.27 0.51
CA THR A 58 15.72 9.07 -0.33
C THR A 58 15.90 10.57 -0.11
N GLY A 59 16.37 10.98 1.07
CA GLY A 59 16.40 12.38 1.50
C GLY A 59 15.02 12.93 1.86
N CYS A 60 14.03 12.05 2.09
CA CYS A 60 12.66 12.39 2.42
C CYS A 60 12.35 12.10 3.89
N ASP A 61 11.25 12.66 4.40
CA ASP A 61 10.70 12.22 5.68
C ASP A 61 10.11 10.81 5.51
N TRP A 62 10.63 9.85 6.27
CA TRP A 62 10.17 8.47 6.24
C TRP A 62 8.68 8.38 6.60
N LYS A 63 8.16 9.25 7.48
CA LYS A 63 6.73 9.24 7.85
C LYS A 63 5.85 9.62 6.67
N ASP A 64 6.30 10.54 5.83
CA ASP A 64 5.55 10.90 4.63
C ASP A 64 5.54 9.77 3.62
N ILE A 65 6.65 9.03 3.49
CA ILE A 65 6.67 7.82 2.65
C ILE A 65 5.70 6.78 3.23
N THR A 66 5.89 6.39 4.49
CA THR A 66 5.11 5.33 5.14
C THR A 66 3.62 5.64 5.17
N TYR A 67 3.21 6.82 5.64
CA TYR A 67 1.79 7.09 5.92
C TYR A 67 1.04 7.78 4.77
N LYS A 68 1.72 8.51 3.88
CA LYS A 68 1.07 9.18 2.75
C LYS A 68 1.21 8.41 1.43
N CYS A 69 2.12 7.45 1.36
CA CYS A 69 2.41 6.69 0.13
C CYS A 69 2.23 5.18 0.32
N CYS A 70 2.94 4.53 1.25
CA CYS A 70 2.91 3.07 1.39
C CYS A 70 1.58 2.60 1.98
N LEU A 71 1.08 3.21 3.05
CA LEU A 71 -0.23 2.85 3.63
C LEU A 71 -1.41 2.85 2.63
N PRO A 72 -1.65 3.89 1.80
CA PRO A 72 -2.70 3.82 0.78
C PRO A 72 -2.40 2.82 -0.34
N HIS A 73 -1.13 2.57 -0.65
CA HIS A 73 -0.73 1.53 -1.62
C HIS A 73 -1.02 0.13 -1.08
N ASP A 74 -0.66 -0.15 0.18
CA ASP A 74 -0.93 -1.41 0.89
C ASP A 74 -2.43 -1.70 0.98
N LEU A 75 -3.29 -0.70 1.18
CA LEU A 75 -4.74 -0.88 1.13
C LEU A 75 -5.19 -1.37 -0.25
N CYS A 76 -4.66 -0.79 -1.31
CA CYS A 76 -4.97 -1.23 -2.67
C CYS A 76 -4.44 -2.64 -2.93
N TYR A 77 -3.23 -2.95 -2.46
CA TYR A 77 -2.64 -4.27 -2.58
C TYR A 77 -3.36 -5.35 -1.77
N ALA A 78 -3.85 -5.01 -0.57
CA ALA A 78 -4.60 -5.91 0.27
C ALA A 78 -5.91 -6.33 -0.39
N TYR A 79 -6.64 -5.36 -0.94
CA TYR A 79 -8.06 -5.50 -1.30
C TYR A 79 -8.36 -5.46 -2.80
N GLY A 80 -7.37 -5.14 -3.64
CA GLY A 80 -7.52 -5.10 -5.10
C GLY A 80 -7.91 -6.46 -5.70
N ASP A 81 -8.54 -6.44 -6.87
CA ASP A 81 -9.14 -7.65 -7.47
C ASP A 81 -8.06 -8.63 -7.98
N PRO A 82 -7.97 -9.87 -7.46
CA PRO A 82 -6.98 -10.85 -7.91
C PRO A 82 -7.07 -11.09 -9.43
N GLY A 83 -5.91 -11.20 -10.09
CA GLY A 83 -5.79 -11.31 -11.54
C GLY A 83 -5.97 -10.00 -12.31
N ASN A 84 -6.27 -8.87 -11.65
CA ASN A 84 -6.46 -7.57 -12.31
C ASN A 84 -5.14 -6.78 -12.43
N ASP A 85 -4.30 -7.18 -13.38
CA ASP A 85 -3.00 -6.51 -13.61
C ASP A 85 -3.11 -5.04 -14.01
N ILE A 86 -4.20 -4.64 -14.66
CA ILE A 86 -4.46 -3.25 -15.07
C ILE A 86 -4.72 -2.38 -13.83
N GLU A 87 -5.48 -2.90 -12.85
CA GLU A 87 -5.70 -2.21 -11.59
C GLU A 87 -4.39 -2.09 -10.80
N ARG A 88 -3.64 -3.19 -10.66
CA ARG A 88 -2.33 -3.19 -10.01
C ARG A 88 -1.39 -2.15 -10.61
N GLU A 89 -1.30 -2.09 -11.94
CA GLU A 89 -0.46 -1.10 -12.64
C GLU A 89 -0.88 0.34 -12.31
N ARG A 90 -2.19 0.64 -12.30
CA ARG A 90 -2.69 1.97 -11.93
C ARG A 90 -2.34 2.34 -10.49
N VAL A 91 -2.45 1.39 -9.57
CA VAL A 91 -2.08 1.53 -8.16
C VAL A 91 -0.59 1.84 -8.02
N ASP A 92 0.27 1.13 -8.75
CA ASP A 92 1.72 1.33 -8.73
C ASP A 92 2.14 2.68 -9.33
N ILE A 93 1.50 3.11 -10.43
CA ILE A 93 1.71 4.44 -11.02
C ILE A 93 1.27 5.53 -10.04
N LYS A 94 0.15 5.33 -9.33
CA LYS A 94 -0.29 6.26 -8.31
C LYS A 94 0.68 6.30 -7.13
N PHE A 95 1.23 5.17 -6.71
CA PHE A 95 2.27 5.13 -5.67
C PHE A 95 3.51 5.92 -6.09
N TYR A 96 3.99 5.75 -7.32
CA TYR A 96 5.05 6.61 -7.88
C TYR A 96 4.71 8.10 -7.75
N SER A 97 3.50 8.50 -8.15
CA SER A 97 3.05 9.88 -8.08
C SER A 97 3.03 10.40 -6.64
N ASP A 98 2.53 9.58 -5.71
CA ASP A 98 2.46 9.92 -4.28
C ASP A 98 3.85 10.08 -3.67
N LEU A 99 4.81 9.21 -4.01
CA LEU A 99 6.21 9.36 -3.59
C LEU A 99 6.80 10.71 -4.02
N VAL A 100 6.56 11.11 -5.27
CA VAL A 100 7.08 12.38 -5.81
C VAL A 100 6.36 13.59 -5.20
N THR A 101 5.03 13.56 -5.13
CA THR A 101 4.22 14.73 -4.82
C THR A 101 3.91 14.91 -3.34
N LYS A 102 3.82 13.82 -2.57
CA LYS A 102 3.47 13.84 -1.15
C LYS A 102 4.69 13.67 -0.23
N ALA A 103 5.70 12.91 -0.65
CA ALA A 103 6.94 12.71 0.09
C ALA A 103 8.14 13.51 -0.46
N GLY A 104 7.96 14.23 -1.57
CA GLY A 104 9.03 15.04 -2.17
C GLY A 104 10.17 14.22 -2.79
N MET A 105 9.92 12.94 -3.10
CA MET A 105 10.95 12.02 -3.57
C MET A 105 11.44 12.40 -4.97
N LYS A 106 12.76 12.35 -5.17
CA LYS A 106 13.36 12.52 -6.50
C LYS A 106 12.82 11.45 -7.44
N LYS A 107 12.40 11.84 -8.66
CA LYS A 107 11.83 10.94 -9.68
C LYS A 107 12.65 9.68 -9.93
N ARG A 108 13.99 9.76 -9.88
CA ARG A 108 14.88 8.59 -10.05
C ARG A 108 14.73 7.55 -8.93
N CYS A 109 14.55 8.00 -7.69
CA CYS A 109 14.31 7.13 -6.54
C CYS A 109 12.89 6.55 -6.63
N ALA A 110 11.89 7.38 -6.95
CA ALA A 110 10.51 6.91 -7.12
C ALA A 110 10.38 5.87 -8.24
N HIS A 111 11.15 5.99 -9.34
CA HIS A 111 11.21 4.95 -10.38
C HIS A 111 11.78 3.62 -9.87
N ALA A 112 12.78 3.66 -8.98
CA ALA A 112 13.32 2.44 -8.37
C ALA A 112 12.28 1.75 -7.48
N PHE A 113 11.51 2.51 -6.71
CA PHE A 113 10.37 1.99 -5.93
C PHE A 113 9.30 1.39 -6.85
N LEU A 114 8.92 2.09 -7.92
CA LEU A 114 7.98 1.59 -8.92
C LEU A 114 8.44 0.25 -9.52
N ALA A 115 9.70 0.16 -9.96
CA ALA A 115 10.27 -1.09 -10.46
C ALA A 115 10.24 -2.20 -9.41
N GLY A 116 10.56 -1.85 -8.15
CA GLY A 116 10.49 -2.76 -7.01
C GLY A 116 9.11 -3.36 -6.80
N VAL A 117 8.05 -2.54 -6.75
CA VAL A 117 6.67 -3.04 -6.53
C VAL A 117 6.10 -3.79 -7.74
N ARG A 118 6.47 -3.40 -8.97
CA ARG A 118 6.05 -4.10 -10.19
C ARG A 118 6.57 -5.52 -10.24
N ILE A 119 7.83 -5.72 -9.85
CA ILE A 119 8.48 -7.02 -9.82
C ILE A 119 8.08 -7.78 -8.55
N GLY A 120 8.38 -7.22 -7.38
CA GLY A 120 8.24 -7.87 -6.07
C GLY A 120 6.82 -8.00 -5.55
N GLY A 121 5.88 -7.20 -6.05
CA GLY A 121 4.49 -7.19 -5.60
C GLY A 121 3.55 -8.07 -6.41
N ALA A 122 4.07 -8.98 -7.24
CA ALA A 122 3.27 -9.87 -8.06
C ALA A 122 2.43 -10.83 -7.19
N GLU A 123 1.21 -11.15 -7.63
CA GLU A 123 0.26 -12.01 -6.91
C GLU A 123 0.84 -13.41 -6.67
N GLU A 124 1.56 -13.94 -7.66
CA GLU A 124 2.11 -15.30 -7.67
C GLU A 124 3.14 -15.55 -6.57
N PHE A 125 3.69 -14.50 -5.98
CA PHE A 125 4.63 -14.63 -4.86
C PHE A 125 3.95 -14.91 -3.52
N GLY A 126 2.66 -14.58 -3.37
CA GLY A 126 1.90 -14.86 -2.13
C GLY A 126 2.52 -14.25 -0.86
N LEU A 127 3.26 -13.15 -0.99
CA LEU A 127 3.92 -12.46 0.12
C LEU A 127 2.92 -11.58 0.86
N SER A 128 3.29 -11.09 2.05
CA SER A 128 2.46 -10.17 2.85
C SER A 128 2.25 -8.78 2.21
N PHE A 129 2.86 -8.56 1.04
CA PHE A 129 2.77 -7.35 0.21
C PHE A 129 2.56 -7.70 -1.28
N SER A 130 2.16 -8.94 -1.60
CA SER A 130 1.76 -9.32 -2.96
C SER A 130 0.36 -8.79 -3.27
N TRP A 131 0.04 -8.53 -4.53
CA TRP A 131 -1.32 -8.17 -4.93
C TRP A 131 -2.36 -9.17 -4.41
N GLY A 132 -3.47 -8.68 -3.87
CA GLY A 132 -4.54 -9.48 -3.28
C GLY A 132 -4.18 -10.15 -1.94
N PHE A 133 -3.13 -9.73 -1.23
CA PHE A 133 -2.63 -10.50 -0.07
C PHE A 133 -3.63 -10.68 1.07
N ALA A 134 -4.67 -9.84 1.20
CA ALA A 134 -5.69 -9.98 2.23
C ALA A 134 -6.83 -10.92 1.84
N TYR A 135 -6.87 -11.45 0.62
CA TYR A 135 -7.82 -12.50 0.25
C TYR A 135 -7.50 -13.81 0.98
N LYS A 136 -8.55 -14.57 1.32
CA LYS A 136 -8.47 -15.91 1.92
C LYS A 136 -8.37 -17.02 0.89
#